data_AF-A0A7X2PDJ9-F1
#
_entry.id   AF-A0A7X2PDJ9-F1
#
_cell.length_a   1.000
_cell.length_b   1.000
_cell.length_c   1.000
_cell.angle_alpha   90.00
_cell.angle_beta   90.00
_cell.angle_gamma   90.00
#
_symmetry.space_group_name_H-M   'P 1'
#
loop_
_entity.id
_entity.type
_entity.pdbx_description
1 polymer ?
#
loop_
_entity_poly.entity_id
_entity_poly.type
_entity_poly.pdbx_seq_one_letter_code
_entity_poly.pdbx_strand_id
1 'polypeptide(L)' 'MALKKSGNDNLSNEFFSPSETKAKEVFASARQDKEKKILTTFSIEPSFKTELEDLFADLGLGWAAGIRFALKEFAKKYKN' A
#
# COMPACT_ATOMS: atom_id res chain seq x y z
N MET A 1 30.05 24.10 5.01
CA MET A 1 31.03 23.07 4.58
C MET A 1 30.28 21.76 4.38
N ALA A 2 30.35 21.17 3.20
CA ALA A 2 29.78 19.86 2.94
C ALA A 2 30.77 18.78 3.40
N LEU A 3 30.29 17.81 4.18
CA LEU A 3 31.02 16.59 4.50
C LEU A 3 30.14 15.39 4.14
N LYS A 4 30.43 14.79 2.98
CA LYS A 4 29.98 13.47 2.57
C LYS A 4 30.96 12.46 3.18
N LYS A 5 30.48 11.45 3.92
CA LYS A 5 31.22 10.18 4.05
C LYS A 5 30.26 9.00 4.20
N SER A 6 30.49 8.03 3.33
CA SER A 6 29.81 6.74 3.18
C SER A 6 29.83 5.91 4.47
N GLY A 7 28.80 5.08 4.65
CA GLY A 7 28.80 4.00 5.62
C GLY A 7 28.24 2.74 4.98
N ASN A 8 29.12 1.81 4.63
CA ASN A 8 28.79 0.40 4.59
C ASN A 8 29.62 -0.30 5.67
N ASP A 9 29.05 -1.37 6.21
CA ASP A 9 29.65 -2.37 7.10
C ASP A 9 29.63 -2.10 8.62
N ASN A 10 28.55 -2.63 9.22
CA ASN A 10 28.54 -3.68 10.25
C ASN A 10 29.61 -3.71 11.36
N LEU A 11 29.08 -3.94 12.57
CA LEU A 11 29.70 -4.47 13.81
C LEU A 11 30.20 -3.44 14.83
N SER A 12 29.32 -3.07 15.76
CA SER A 12 29.62 -3.23 17.21
C SER A 12 28.32 -3.30 18.00
N ASN A 13 28.13 -4.45 18.62
CA ASN A 13 27.17 -4.74 19.68
C ASN A 13 27.36 -3.78 20.88
N GLU A 14 26.36 -3.71 21.77
CA GLU A 14 26.34 -3.03 23.09
C GLU A 14 25.68 -1.64 23.17
N PHE A 15 24.35 -1.63 23.26
CA PHE A 15 23.59 -1.09 24.40
C PHE A 15 22.09 -1.37 24.13
N PHE A 16 21.61 -2.58 24.41
CA PHE A 16 20.18 -2.88 24.31
C PHE A 16 19.45 -2.25 25.49
N SER A 17 18.94 -1.03 25.29
CA SER A 17 18.02 -0.41 26.23
C SER A 17 16.70 -1.21 26.26
N PRO A 18 16.14 -1.55 27.44
CA PRO A 18 14.87 -2.30 27.55
C PRO A 18 13.66 -1.57 26.94
N SER A 19 13.82 -0.28 26.61
CA SER A 19 12.84 0.50 25.85
C SER A 19 12.78 0.10 24.36
N GLU A 20 13.89 -0.32 23.78
CA GLU A 20 13.98 -0.63 22.34
C GLU A 20 13.36 -2.00 22.01
N THR A 21 13.47 -2.96 22.92
CA THR A 21 12.85 -4.30 22.78
C THR A 21 11.33 -4.22 22.85
N LYS A 22 10.78 -3.44 23.81
CA LYS A 22 9.32 -3.21 23.89
C LYS A 22 8.78 -2.45 22.68
N ALA A 23 9.51 -1.45 22.18
CA ALA A 23 9.10 -0.73 20.98
C ALA A 23 9.08 -1.67 19.75
N LYS A 24 10.12 -2.50 19.57
CA LYS A 24 10.17 -3.47 18.46
C LYS A 24 9.02 -4.48 18.51
N GLU A 25 8.59 -4.94 19.68
CA GLU A 25 7.43 -5.84 19.80
C GLU A 25 6.09 -5.17 19.45
N VAL A 26 5.90 -3.90 19.85
CA VAL A 26 4.70 -3.13 19.49
C VAL A 26 4.63 -2.91 17.97
N PHE A 27 5.75 -2.62 17.32
CA PHE A 27 5.81 -2.49 15.85
C PHE A 27 5.84 -3.84 15.11
N ALA A 28 6.28 -4.92 15.74
CA ALA A 28 6.21 -6.27 15.19
C ALA A 28 4.79 -6.88 15.25
N SER A 29 3.98 -6.43 16.21
CA SER A 29 2.55 -6.76 16.30
C SER A 29 1.73 -6.04 15.24
N ALA A 30 2.18 -4.85 14.82
CA ALA A 30 1.67 -4.12 13.67
C ALA A 30 2.29 -4.59 12.35
N ARG A 31 2.55 -5.90 12.21
CA ARG A 31 2.79 -6.52 10.90
C ARG A 31 1.52 -6.30 10.09
N GLN A 32 1.50 -5.23 9.31
CA GLN A 32 0.51 -5.00 8.28
C GLN A 32 0.42 -6.31 7.50
N ASP A 33 -0.72 -7.00 7.62
CA ASP A 33 -0.99 -8.18 6.82
C ASP A 33 -0.74 -7.77 5.39
N LYS A 34 0.32 -8.33 4.80
CA LYS A 34 0.73 -7.95 3.46
C LYS A 34 -0.41 -8.39 2.54
N GLU A 35 -1.26 -7.44 2.16
CA GLU A 35 -2.32 -7.69 1.20
C GLU A 35 -1.70 -8.36 -0.02
N LYS A 36 -2.27 -9.48 -0.46
CA LYS A 36 -1.84 -10.17 -1.68
C LYS A 36 -2.20 -9.29 -2.86
N LYS A 37 -1.30 -8.37 -3.23
CA LYS A 37 -1.45 -7.48 -4.38
C LYS A 37 -1.31 -8.30 -5.65
N ILE A 38 -2.43 -8.66 -6.27
CA ILE A 38 -2.47 -9.31 -7.57
C ILE A 38 -2.58 -8.20 -8.62
N LEU A 39 -1.62 -8.13 -9.55
CA LEU A 39 -1.73 -7.27 -10.71
C LEU A 39 -2.64 -7.94 -11.73
N THR A 40 -3.80 -7.34 -11.98
CA THR A 40 -4.79 -7.82 -12.95
C THR A 40 -4.86 -6.86 -14.12
N THR A 41 -4.81 -7.39 -15.34
CA THR A 41 -5.05 -6.66 -16.58
C THR A 41 -6.39 -7.08 -17.17
N PHE A 42 -7.08 -6.15 -17.82
CA PHE A 42 -8.32 -6.42 -18.54
C PHE A 42 -8.44 -5.45 -19.72
N SER A 43 -9.16 -5.88 -20.75
CA SER A 43 -9.45 -5.04 -21.91
C SER A 43 -10.80 -4.37 -21.72
N ILE A 44 -10.83 -3.05 -21.91
CA ILE A 44 -12.06 -2.25 -21.93
C ILE A 44 -12.03 -1.30 -23.12
N GLU A 45 -13.20 -0.80 -23.47
CA GLU A 45 -13.35 0.23 -24.48
C GLU A 45 -12.72 1.56 -24.01
N PRO A 46 -12.05 2.32 -24.90
CA PRO A 46 -11.45 3.60 -24.53
C PRO A 46 -12.43 4.66 -24.01
N SER A 47 -13.63 4.72 -24.59
CA SER A 47 -14.74 5.60 -24.14
C SER A 47 -15.16 5.27 -22.70
N PHE A 48 -15.32 3.99 -22.42
CA PHE A 48 -15.69 3.51 -21.09
C PHE A 48 -14.62 3.79 -20.04
N LYS A 49 -13.33 3.75 -20.44
CA LYS A 49 -12.22 4.13 -19.56
C LYS A 49 -12.34 5.59 -19.12
N THR A 50 -12.57 6.51 -20.05
CA THR A 50 -12.66 7.95 -19.75
C THR A 50 -13.84 8.27 -18.85
N GLU A 51 -15.01 7.67 -19.12
CA GLU A 51 -16.21 7.87 -18.28
C GLU A 51 -16.00 7.40 -16.84
N LEU A 52 -15.32 6.26 -16.66
CA LEU A 52 -14.98 5.76 -15.33
C LEU A 52 -13.94 6.64 -14.63
N GLU A 53 -12.94 7.14 -15.35
CA GLU A 53 -11.93 8.05 -14.80
C GLU A 53 -12.58 9.33 -14.26
N ASP A 54 -13.51 9.93 -15.01
CA ASP A 54 -14.24 11.12 -14.60
C ASP A 54 -15.13 10.84 -13.37
N LEU A 55 -15.89 9.74 -13.39
CA LEU A 55 -16.72 9.32 -12.26
C LEU A 55 -15.89 9.10 -10.99
N PHE A 56 -14.74 8.44 -11.11
CA PHE A 56 -13.86 8.23 -9.96
C PHE A 56 -13.21 9.53 -9.49
N ALA A 57 -12.88 10.45 -10.39
CA ALA A 57 -12.36 11.78 -10.04
C ALA A 57 -13.38 12.60 -9.24
N ASP A 58 -14.66 12.56 -9.61
CA ASP A 58 -15.76 13.21 -8.87
C ASP A 58 -15.90 12.68 -7.43
N LEU A 59 -15.57 11.40 -7.22
CA LEU A 59 -15.54 10.76 -5.90
C LEU A 59 -14.21 10.98 -5.14
N GLY A 60 -13.24 11.67 -5.73
CA GLY A 60 -11.90 11.87 -5.18
C GLY A 60 -11.05 10.59 -5.18
N LEU A 61 -11.39 9.61 -6.01
CA LEU A 61 -10.70 8.32 -6.12
C LEU A 61 -9.81 8.30 -7.36
N GLY A 62 -8.57 7.85 -7.22
CA GLY A 62 -7.72 7.54 -8.39
C GLY A 62 -8.18 6.27 -9.11
N TRP A 63 -7.81 6.10 -10.39
CA TRP A 63 -8.21 4.97 -11.24
C TRP A 63 -8.17 3.60 -10.54
N ALA A 64 -7.01 3.21 -9.99
CA ALA A 64 -6.86 1.92 -9.34
C ALA A 64 -7.71 1.77 -8.07
N ALA A 65 -7.96 2.86 -7.33
CA ALA A 65 -8.81 2.85 -6.15
C ALA A 65 -10.30 2.76 -6.54
N GLY A 66 -10.71 3.49 -7.58
CA GLY A 66 -12.06 3.44 -8.14
C GLY A 66 -12.45 2.05 -8.62
N ILE A 67 -11.57 1.39 -9.39
CA ILE A 67 -11.79 0.01 -9.85
C ILE A 67 -11.94 -0.96 -8.67
N ARG A 68 -11.07 -0.87 -7.66
CA ARG A 68 -11.18 -1.73 -6.46
C ARG A 68 -12.48 -1.49 -5.70
N PHE A 69 -12.89 -0.24 -5.56
CA PHE A 69 -14.14 0.14 -4.91
C PHE A 69 -15.34 -0.44 -5.68
N ALA A 70 -15.39 -0.24 -6.99
CA ALA A 70 -16.45 -0.76 -7.84
C ALA A 70 -16.54 -2.29 -7.79
N LEU A 71 -15.40 -3.00 -7.88
CA LEU A 71 -15.36 -4.46 -7.77
C LEU A 71 -15.81 -4.96 -6.39
N LYS A 72 -15.45 -4.26 -5.32
CA LYS A 72 -15.86 -4.59 -3.95
C LYS A 72 -17.37 -4.42 -3.77
N GLU A 73 -17.92 -3.30 -4.26
CA GLU A 73 -19.37 -3.04 -4.22
C GLU A 73 -20.15 -4.03 -5.10
N PHE A 74 -19.65 -4.35 -6.29
CA PHE A 74 -20.21 -5.38 -7.15
C PHE A 74 -20.23 -6.73 -6.45
N ALA A 75 -19.09 -7.17 -5.90
CA ALA A 75 -19.00 -8.44 -5.18
C ALA A 75 -19.91 -8.48 -3.94
N LYS A 76 -20.16 -7.35 -3.27
CA LYS A 76 -21.09 -7.26 -2.14
C LYS A 76 -22.55 -7.41 -2.59
N LYS A 77 -22.92 -6.79 -3.71
CA LYS A 77 -24.29 -6.82 -4.26
C LYS A 77 -24.66 -8.17 -4.87
N TYR A 78 -23.70 -8.83 -5.50
CA TYR A 78 -23.91 -10.09 -6.23
C TYR A 78 -23.28 -11.30 -5.54
N LYS A 79 -22.89 -11.18 -4.27
CA LYS A 79 -22.59 -12.34 -3.43
C LYS A 79 -23.92 -13.02 -3.09
N ASN A 80 -24.16 -14.18 -3.69
CA ASN A 80 -25.07 -15.18 -3.12
C ASN A 80 -24.56 -15.62 -1.75
#